data_AF-A0A927G538-F1
#
_entry.id   AF-A0A927G538-F1
#
_cell.length_a   1.000
_cell.length_b   1.000
_cell.length_c   1.000
_cell.angle_alpha   90.00
_cell.angle_beta   90.00
_cell.angle_gamma   90.00
#
_symmetry.space_group_name_H-M   'P 1'
#
loop_
_entity.id
_entity.type
_entity.pdbx_description
1 polymer ?
#
loop_
_entity_poly.entity_id
_entity_poly.type
_entity_poly.pdbx_seq_one_letter_code
_entity_poly.pdbx_strand_id
1 'polypeptide(L)'
;MGKQYNSFDEFLTLPLDKKLSIYQDILLFHLHVNKCGYIALDYYDGSIMYDFITEQTRICDVEFYSKKPVINTIGRMCGSSRYMAPEEFKLDAKIDERSNVFLMGASAFQLFVNGIERNIDKWQGNEKMYSVALKAVNIEKEDRYQTINEYIESWNNATGSFS
;
A
#
# COMPACT_ATOMS: atom_id res chain seq x y z
N MET A 1 3.94 -1.48 12.40
CA MET A 1 4.90 -1.97 11.37
C MET A 1 6.16 -1.11 11.27
N GLY A 2 6.12 0.19 11.58
CA GLY A 2 7.31 1.06 11.47
C GLY A 2 8.44 0.78 12.47
N LYS A 3 9.67 1.15 12.11
CA LYS A 3 10.88 1.03 12.96
C LYS A 3 10.81 1.80 14.28
N GLN A 4 9.87 2.71 14.41
CA GLN A 4 9.60 3.44 15.65
C GLN A 4 8.98 2.58 16.76
N TYR A 5 8.50 1.37 16.45
CA TYR A 5 7.87 0.47 17.43
C TYR A 5 8.86 -0.60 17.92
N ASN A 6 8.87 -0.88 19.23
CA ASN A 6 9.73 -1.90 19.84
C ASN A 6 9.49 -3.32 19.29
N SER A 7 8.31 -3.57 18.74
CA SER A 7 7.91 -4.85 18.14
C SER A 7 8.24 -4.96 16.64
N PHE A 8 9.13 -4.09 16.12
CA PHE A 8 9.49 -4.09 14.70
C PHE A 8 10.07 -5.45 14.27
N ASP A 9 11.07 -5.96 14.98
CA ASP A 9 11.72 -7.22 14.63
C ASP A 9 10.75 -8.42 14.71
N GLU A 10 9.85 -8.43 15.69
CA GLU A 10 8.79 -9.43 15.82
C GLU A 10 7.79 -9.37 14.65
N PHE A 11 7.46 -8.17 14.17
CA PHE A 11 6.61 -8.00 13.00
C PHE A 11 7.26 -8.57 11.73
N LEU A 12 8.58 -8.39 11.58
CA LEU A 12 9.30 -8.87 10.39
C LEU A 12 9.30 -10.38 10.26
N THR A 13 9.29 -11.09 11.39
CA THR A 13 9.30 -12.56 11.46
C THR A 13 7.90 -13.17 11.33
N LEU A 14 6.84 -12.36 11.17
CA LEU A 14 5.49 -12.87 10.98
C LEU A 14 5.42 -13.87 9.82
N PRO A 15 4.71 -14.99 10.00
CA PRO A 15 4.40 -15.93 8.92
C PRO A 15 3.72 -15.24 7.72
N LEU A 16 3.90 -15.81 6.53
CA LEU A 16 3.38 -15.25 5.28
C LEU A 16 1.85 -15.11 5.30
N ASP A 17 1.12 -16.07 5.86
CA ASP A 17 -0.33 -16.03 6.00
C ASP A 17 -0.81 -14.84 6.85
N LYS A 18 -0.08 -14.51 7.93
CA LYS A 18 -0.37 -13.32 8.74
C LYS A 18 -0.11 -12.04 7.95
N LYS A 19 1.01 -11.96 7.22
CA LYS A 19 1.30 -10.80 6.36
C LYS A 19 0.27 -10.63 5.25
N LEU A 20 -0.23 -11.72 4.68
CA LEU A 20 -1.33 -11.71 3.71
C LEU A 20 -2.62 -11.19 4.33
N SER A 21 -2.97 -11.61 5.55
CA SER A 21 -4.14 -11.11 6.27
C SER A 21 -4.03 -9.62 6.57
N ILE A 22 -2.87 -9.17 7.07
CA ILE A 22 -2.59 -7.74 7.33
C ILE A 22 -2.74 -6.93 6.04
N TYR A 23 -2.20 -7.44 4.94
CA TYR A 23 -2.29 -6.75 3.66
C TYR A 23 -3.74 -6.68 3.16
N GLN A 24 -4.52 -7.73 3.33
CA GLN A 24 -5.94 -7.74 3.00
C GLN A 24 -6.71 -6.65 3.77
N ASP A 25 -6.45 -6.49 5.08
CA ASP A 25 -7.08 -5.44 5.89
C ASP A 25 -6.71 -4.04 5.39
N ILE A 26 -5.44 -3.81 5.05
CA ILE A 26 -4.96 -2.55 4.47
C ILE A 26 -5.72 -2.24 3.17
N LEU A 27 -5.83 -3.23 2.27
CA LEU A 27 -6.52 -3.05 0.99
C LEU A 27 -8.00 -2.72 1.16
N LEU A 28 -8.70 -3.46 2.02
CA LEU A 28 -10.13 -3.25 2.26
C LEU A 28 -10.40 -1.90 2.91
N PHE A 29 -9.55 -1.47 3.84
CA PHE A 29 -9.65 -0.15 4.44
C PHE A 29 -9.52 0.96 3.39
N HIS A 30 -8.48 0.91 2.55
CA HIS A 30 -8.26 1.95 1.53
C HIS A 30 -9.31 1.93 0.41
N LEU A 31 -9.85 0.76 0.07
CA LEU A 31 -11.02 0.66 -0.82
C LEU A 31 -12.24 1.36 -0.20
N HIS A 32 -12.50 1.14 1.10
CA HIS A 32 -13.60 1.79 1.80
C HIS A 32 -13.43 3.32 1.83
N VAL A 33 -12.25 3.81 2.21
CA VAL A 33 -11.87 5.24 2.18
C VAL A 33 -12.13 5.85 0.81
N ASN A 34 -11.71 5.16 -0.26
CA ASN A 34 -11.93 5.62 -1.62
C ASN A 34 -13.42 5.72 -1.99
N LYS A 35 -14.23 4.72 -1.60
CA LYS A 35 -15.69 4.69 -1.78
C LYS A 35 -16.40 5.81 -0.99
N CYS A 36 -15.86 6.19 0.16
CA CYS A 36 -16.31 7.36 0.91
C CYS A 36 -15.91 8.70 0.27
N GLY A 37 -15.20 8.69 -0.87
CA GLY A 37 -14.82 9.88 -1.61
C GLY A 37 -13.51 10.52 -1.14
N TYR A 38 -12.67 9.78 -0.42
CA TYR A 38 -11.37 10.26 0.07
C TYR A 38 -10.20 9.67 -0.72
N ILE A 39 -9.05 10.34 -0.65
CA ILE A 39 -7.75 9.89 -1.13
C ILE A 39 -6.85 9.78 0.10
N ALA A 40 -6.23 8.61 0.27
CA ALA A 40 -5.19 8.44 1.28
C ALA A 40 -3.96 9.24 0.88
N LEU A 41 -3.48 10.05 1.81
CA LEU A 41 -2.26 10.85 1.72
C LEU A 41 -1.46 10.60 2.99
N ASP A 42 -0.13 10.70 2.89
CA ASP A 42 0.80 10.51 4.03
C ASP A 42 0.68 9.16 4.76
N TYR A 43 0.18 8.12 4.09
CA TYR A 43 0.15 6.75 4.63
C TYR A 43 1.53 6.07 4.50
N TYR A 44 1.97 5.39 5.56
CA TYR A 44 3.23 4.62 5.58
C TYR A 44 3.22 3.50 6.63
N ASP A 45 4.35 2.82 6.85
CA ASP A 45 4.50 1.72 7.81
C ASP A 45 4.22 2.10 9.26
N GLY A 46 4.37 3.38 9.60
CA GLY A 46 4.01 3.92 10.91
C GLY A 46 2.50 3.90 11.16
N SER A 47 1.70 4.01 10.10
CA SER A 47 0.23 4.03 10.14
C SER A 47 -0.41 2.67 10.41
N ILE A 48 0.37 1.58 10.43
CA ILE A 48 -0.12 0.21 10.62
C ILE A 48 0.14 -0.25 12.04
N MET A 49 -0.94 -0.48 12.79
CA MET A 49 -0.93 -1.13 14.09
C MET A 49 -1.38 -2.59 13.93
N TYR A 50 -0.59 -3.52 14.49
CA TYR A 50 -0.92 -4.94 14.50
C TYR A 50 -0.87 -5.44 15.93
N ASP A 51 -1.95 -6.06 16.38
CA ASP A 51 -2.05 -6.70 17.68
C ASP A 51 -1.67 -8.18 17.53
N PHE A 52 -0.54 -8.60 18.12
CA PHE A 52 -0.04 -9.98 18.00
C PHE A 52 -0.90 -11.01 18.75
N ILE A 53 -1.74 -10.58 19.70
CA ILE A 53 -2.60 -11.48 20.49
C ILE A 53 -3.92 -11.68 19.76
N THR A 54 -4.56 -10.59 19.33
CA THR A 54 -5.86 -10.67 18.65
C THR A 54 -5.75 -10.82 17.14
N GLU A 55 -4.54 -10.67 16.59
CA GLU A 55 -4.23 -10.66 15.16
C GLU A 55 -5.01 -9.59 14.37
N GLN A 56 -5.33 -8.47 15.03
CA GLN A 56 -6.09 -7.40 14.41
C GLN A 56 -5.16 -6.35 13.82
N THR A 57 -5.42 -6.00 12.56
CA THR A 57 -4.79 -4.86 11.89
C THR A 57 -5.67 -3.61 12.05
N ARG A 58 -5.06 -2.49 12.42
CA ARG A 58 -5.71 -1.19 12.48
C ARG A 58 -4.87 -0.14 11.76
N ILE A 59 -5.54 0.77 11.06
CA ILE A 59 -4.92 1.91 10.39
C ILE A 59 -5.15 3.16 11.24
N CYS A 60 -4.07 3.88 11.54
CA CYS A 60 -4.08 5.19 12.20
C CYS A 60 -3.45 6.25 11.29
N ASP A 61 -3.31 7.49 11.79
CA ASP A 61 -2.71 8.60 11.05
C ASP A 61 -3.45 8.89 9.72
N VAL A 62 -4.75 9.14 9.84
CA VAL A 62 -5.67 9.32 8.70
C VAL A 62 -6.16 10.75 8.57
N GLU A 63 -5.68 11.65 9.42
CA GLU A 63 -6.03 13.08 9.44
C GLU A 63 -5.66 13.81 8.14
N PHE A 64 -4.64 13.33 7.42
CA PHE A 64 -4.22 13.91 6.14
C PHE A 64 -5.02 13.40 4.95
N TYR A 65 -5.91 12.43 5.14
CA TYR A 65 -6.75 11.92 4.06
C TYR A 65 -7.70 13.01 3.59
N SER A 66 -7.74 13.24 2.28
CA SER A 66 -8.42 14.40 1.72
C SER A 66 -9.59 13.99 0.83
N LYS A 67 -10.67 14.76 0.88
CA LYS A 67 -11.86 14.54 0.05
C LYS A 67 -11.54 14.87 -1.40
N LYS A 68 -11.99 14.02 -2.32
CA LYS A 68 -11.86 14.23 -3.77
C LYS A 68 -12.61 15.51 -4.20
N PRO A 69 -12.07 16.30 -5.15
CA PRO A 69 -10.81 16.11 -5.87
C PRO A 69 -9.58 16.60 -5.08
N VAL A 70 -8.41 16.01 -5.35
CA VAL A 70 -7.12 16.42 -4.75
C VAL A 70 -6.16 16.84 -5.84
N ILE A 71 -5.55 18.02 -5.68
CA ILE A 71 -4.49 18.57 -6.54
C ILE A 71 -3.26 18.83 -5.68
N ASN A 72 -2.09 18.46 -6.18
CA ASN A 72 -0.82 18.75 -5.53
C ASN A 72 -0.45 20.23 -5.73
N THR A 73 -0.68 21.06 -4.71
CA THR A 73 -0.43 22.50 -4.76
C THR A 73 0.95 22.92 -4.25
N ILE A 74 1.77 21.96 -3.80
CA ILE A 74 3.06 22.24 -3.13
C ILE A 74 4.26 21.59 -3.83
N GLY A 75 4.04 20.88 -4.93
CA GLY A 75 5.09 20.22 -5.70
C GLY A 75 5.48 18.89 -5.07
N ARG A 76 6.16 18.92 -3.91
CA ARG A 76 6.43 17.71 -3.12
C ARG A 76 5.47 17.68 -1.94
N MET A 77 4.43 16.84 -2.03
CA MET A 77 3.51 16.60 -0.92
C MET A 77 4.23 16.00 0.28
N CYS A 78 3.71 16.12 1.50
CA CYS A 78 4.31 15.46 2.67
C CYS A 78 4.23 13.93 2.56
N GLY A 79 5.20 13.24 3.16
CA GLY A 79 5.14 11.80 3.38
C GLY A 79 6.34 10.99 2.91
N SER A 80 6.26 9.68 3.17
CA SER A 80 7.34 8.72 2.94
C SER A 80 7.50 8.39 1.46
N SER A 81 8.67 8.71 0.89
CA SER A 81 8.98 8.41 -0.52
C SER A 81 8.93 6.93 -0.89
N ARG A 82 8.95 6.02 0.10
CA ARG A 82 8.78 4.58 -0.11
C ARG A 82 7.37 4.23 -0.60
N TYR A 83 6.40 5.08 -0.31
CA TYR A 83 4.96 4.87 -0.51
C TYR A 83 4.36 5.80 -1.56
N MET A 84 4.94 6.99 -1.72
CA MET A 84 4.39 8.04 -2.56
C MET A 84 4.46 7.73 -4.05
N ALA A 85 3.36 7.98 -4.75
CA ALA A 85 3.26 7.92 -6.20
C ALA A 85 4.04 9.08 -6.86
N PRO A 86 4.56 8.90 -8.09
CA PRO A 86 5.30 9.94 -8.83
C PRO A 86 4.57 11.29 -8.92
N GLU A 87 3.24 11.28 -9.10
CA GLU A 87 2.43 12.49 -9.18
C GLU A 87 2.41 13.32 -7.88
N GLU A 88 2.69 12.72 -6.72
CA GLU A 88 2.80 13.44 -5.43
C GLU A 88 4.08 14.28 -5.32
N PHE A 89 4.97 14.19 -6.31
CA PHE A 89 6.19 15.00 -6.46
C PHE A 89 6.07 16.06 -7.56
N LYS A 90 4.89 16.21 -8.19
CA LYS A 90 4.67 17.14 -9.30
C LYS A 90 3.62 18.19 -8.97
N LEU A 91 4.01 19.46 -9.05
CA LEU A 91 3.11 20.61 -8.88
C LEU A 91 1.96 20.52 -9.89
N ASP A 92 0.76 20.87 -9.44
CA ASP A 92 -0.52 20.85 -10.17
C ASP A 92 -0.97 19.46 -10.65
N ALA A 93 -0.28 18.39 -10.24
CA ALA A 93 -0.72 17.04 -10.58
C ALA A 93 -1.99 16.65 -9.80
N LYS A 94 -2.90 15.96 -10.50
CA LYS A 94 -4.07 15.36 -9.88
C LYS A 94 -3.69 14.11 -9.11
N ILE A 95 -4.04 14.08 -7.83
CA ILE A 95 -3.95 12.89 -7.00
C ILE A 95 -5.32 12.22 -7.00
N ASP A 96 -5.35 10.96 -7.41
CA ASP A 96 -6.60 10.21 -7.56
C ASP A 96 -6.42 8.76 -7.11
N GLU A 97 -7.44 7.94 -7.38
CA GLU A 97 -7.45 6.54 -6.99
C GLU A 97 -6.23 5.77 -7.51
N ARG A 98 -5.70 6.10 -8.69
CA ARG A 98 -4.52 5.41 -9.25
C ARG A 98 -3.23 5.80 -8.54
N SER A 99 -3.21 6.95 -7.85
CA SER A 99 -2.16 7.30 -6.90
C SER A 99 -2.22 6.38 -5.68
N ASN A 100 -3.42 6.06 -5.19
CA ASN A 100 -3.61 5.08 -4.13
C ASN A 100 -3.40 3.62 -4.58
N VAL A 101 -3.61 3.27 -5.86
CA VAL A 101 -3.17 1.97 -6.41
C VAL A 101 -1.66 1.82 -6.29
N PHE A 102 -0.90 2.86 -6.64
CA PHE A 102 0.55 2.87 -6.43
C PHE A 102 0.89 2.70 -4.95
N LEU A 103 0.23 3.45 -4.07
CA LEU A 103 0.39 3.33 -2.62
C LEU A 103 0.18 1.89 -2.13
N MET A 104 -0.85 1.20 -2.62
CA MET A 104 -1.14 -0.19 -2.26
C MET A 104 -0.04 -1.13 -2.77
N GLY A 105 0.39 -1.01 -4.02
CA GLY A 105 1.51 -1.80 -4.55
C GLY A 105 2.81 -1.55 -3.78
N ALA A 106 3.11 -0.30 -3.43
CA ALA A 106 4.27 0.05 -2.61
C ALA A 106 4.19 -0.59 -1.22
N SER A 107 2.99 -0.62 -0.62
CA SER A 107 2.73 -1.28 0.66
C SER A 107 2.98 -2.79 0.61
N ALA A 108 2.62 -3.45 -0.50
CA ALA A 108 2.98 -4.86 -0.72
C ALA A 108 4.50 -5.06 -0.69
N PHE A 109 5.28 -4.24 -1.39
CA PHE A 109 6.75 -4.37 -1.35
C PHE A 109 7.32 -4.15 0.06
N GLN A 110 6.76 -3.21 0.82
CA GLN A 110 7.20 -3.00 2.20
C GLN A 110 6.91 -4.22 3.09
N LEU A 111 5.76 -4.89 2.90
CA LEU A 111 5.38 -6.08 3.67
C LEU A 111 6.14 -7.35 3.27
N PHE A 112 6.33 -7.58 1.96
CA PHE A 112 6.79 -8.87 1.43
C PHE A 112 8.27 -8.90 1.00
N VAL A 113 8.96 -7.75 0.97
CA VAL A 113 10.42 -7.70 0.73
C VAL A 113 11.17 -7.21 1.99
N ASN A 114 10.47 -6.58 2.93
CA ASN A 114 11.08 -5.93 4.09
C ASN A 114 12.19 -4.93 3.70
N GLY A 115 11.93 -4.11 2.67
CA GLY A 115 12.95 -3.21 2.13
C GLY A 115 12.44 -2.26 1.06
N ILE A 116 13.29 -1.32 0.67
CA ILE A 116 13.01 -0.32 -0.38
C ILE A 116 13.13 -0.94 -1.78
N GLU A 117 14.02 -1.92 -1.92
CA GLU A 117 14.28 -2.59 -3.18
C GLU A 117 13.10 -3.50 -3.55
N ARG A 118 12.53 -3.28 -4.73
CA ARG A 118 11.45 -4.12 -5.29
C ARG A 118 12.06 -5.36 -5.96
N ASN A 119 12.98 -6.04 -5.27
CA ASN A 119 13.69 -7.20 -5.81
C ASN A 119 12.86 -8.48 -5.62
N ILE A 120 12.64 -9.21 -6.71
CA ILE A 120 11.99 -10.52 -6.70
C ILE A 120 12.72 -11.56 -5.84
N ASP A 121 14.06 -11.50 -5.74
CA ASP A 121 14.85 -12.47 -4.96
C ASP A 121 14.54 -12.44 -3.45
N LYS A 122 14.05 -11.29 -2.97
CA LYS A 122 13.69 -11.08 -1.56
C LYS A 122 12.18 -11.17 -1.33
N TRP A 123 11.40 -11.39 -2.39
CA TRP A 123 9.94 -11.44 -2.34
C TRP A 123 9.47 -12.72 -1.64
N GLN A 124 8.65 -12.55 -0.60
CA GLN A 124 8.15 -13.68 0.20
C GLN A 124 6.88 -14.32 -0.35
N GLY A 125 6.21 -13.71 -1.33
CA GLY A 125 5.01 -14.26 -1.98
C GLY A 125 5.32 -15.09 -3.23
N ASN A 126 4.29 -15.44 -3.99
CA ASN A 126 4.47 -16.09 -5.29
C ASN A 126 4.74 -15.06 -6.42
N GLU A 127 5.20 -15.53 -7.59
CA GLU A 127 5.53 -14.69 -8.75
C GLU A 127 4.34 -13.90 -9.31
N LYS A 128 3.12 -14.46 -9.21
CA LYS A 128 1.90 -13.76 -9.66
C LYS A 128 1.63 -12.54 -8.78
N MET A 129 1.76 -12.68 -7.46
CA MET A 129 1.60 -11.56 -6.53
C MET A 129 2.65 -10.48 -6.78
N TYR A 130 3.90 -10.88 -7.04
CA TYR A 130 4.97 -9.94 -7.40
C TYR A 130 4.60 -9.15 -8.67
N SER A 131 4.15 -9.84 -9.71
CA SER A 131 3.71 -9.21 -10.97
C SER A 131 2.56 -8.21 -10.76
N VAL A 132 1.58 -8.56 -9.93
CA VAL A 132 0.46 -7.67 -9.58
C VAL A 132 0.94 -6.43 -8.82
N ALA A 133 1.79 -6.60 -7.80
CA ALA A 133 2.36 -5.47 -7.07
C ALA A 133 3.23 -4.59 -7.98
N LEU A 134 4.00 -5.18 -8.88
CA LEU A 134 4.87 -4.47 -9.82
C LEU A 134 4.05 -3.60 -10.79
N LYS A 135 2.94 -4.11 -11.33
CA LYS A 135 2.03 -3.33 -12.18
C LYS A 135 1.44 -2.14 -11.43
N ALA A 136 1.03 -2.33 -10.17
CA ALA A 136 0.45 -1.26 -9.37
C ALA A 136 1.41 -0.09 -9.14
N VAL A 137 2.72 -0.36 -9.03
CA VAL A 137 3.76 0.66 -8.81
C VAL A 137 4.42 1.19 -10.09
N ASN A 138 3.79 1.01 -11.25
CA ASN A 138 4.29 1.57 -12.51
C ASN A 138 4.41 3.10 -12.40
N ILE A 139 5.50 3.65 -12.95
CA ILE A 139 5.73 5.10 -13.00
C ILE A 139 4.62 5.76 -13.83
N GLU A 140 4.30 5.17 -14.98
CA GLU A 140 3.23 5.64 -15.84
C GLU A 140 1.87 5.33 -15.19
N LYS A 141 1.16 6.39 -14.81
CA LYS A 141 -0.10 6.31 -14.08
C LYS A 141 -1.18 5.53 -14.84
N GLU A 142 -1.15 5.62 -16.17
CA GLU A 142 -2.11 4.95 -17.07
C GLU A 142 -1.88 3.43 -17.15
N ASP A 143 -0.66 2.95 -16.89
CA ASP A 143 -0.29 1.53 -16.95
C ASP A 143 -0.56 0.79 -15.63
N ARG A 144 -1.05 1.50 -14.61
CA ARG A 144 -1.51 0.91 -13.34
C ARG A 144 -2.91 0.31 -13.51
N TYR A 145 -3.38 -0.38 -12.47
CA TYR A 145 -4.80 -0.68 -12.35
C TYR A 145 -5.60 0.61 -12.23
N GLN A 146 -6.78 0.66 -12.85
CA GLN A 146 -7.58 1.89 -12.94
C GLN A 146 -8.32 2.17 -11.63
N THR A 147 -8.58 1.14 -10.83
CA THR A 147 -9.23 1.25 -9.51
C THR A 147 -8.53 0.39 -8.47
N ILE A 148 -8.72 0.72 -7.20
CA ILE A 148 -8.28 -0.11 -6.07
C ILE A 148 -9.01 -1.46 -6.12
N ASN A 149 -10.27 -1.49 -6.55
CA ASN A 149 -11.03 -2.73 -6.67
C ASN A 149 -10.42 -3.69 -7.71
N GLU A 150 -10.06 -3.19 -8.89
CA GLU A 150 -9.39 -3.99 -9.94
C GLU A 150 -8.03 -4.53 -9.46
N TYR A 151 -7.29 -3.72 -8.69
CA TYR A 151 -6.06 -4.17 -8.04
C TYR A 151 -6.31 -5.31 -7.06
N ILE A 152 -7.31 -5.18 -6.17
CA ILE A 152 -7.69 -6.19 -5.17
C ILE A 152 -8.13 -7.49 -5.85
N GLU A 153 -8.94 -7.43 -6.90
CA GLU A 153 -9.38 -8.61 -7.64
C GLU A 153 -8.18 -9.36 -8.25
N SER A 154 -7.25 -8.61 -8.85
CA SER A 154 -6.02 -9.18 -9.41
C SER A 154 -5.13 -9.78 -8.33
N TRP A 155 -5.01 -9.12 -7.18
CA TRP A 155 -4.27 -9.62 -6.02
C TRP A 155 -4.87 -10.92 -5.47
N ASN A 156 -6.18 -10.96 -5.28
CA ASN A 156 -6.90 -12.14 -4.78
C ASN A 156 -6.78 -13.34 -5.73
N ASN A 157 -6.82 -13.10 -7.03
CA ASN A 157 -6.58 -14.17 -8.02
C ASN A 157 -5.14 -14.70 -7.96
N ALA A 158 -4.17 -13.82 -7.68
CA ALA A 158 -2.77 -14.20 -7.51
C ALA A 158 -2.51 -14.95 -6.19
N THR A 159 -3.21 -14.61 -5.10
CA THR A 159 -3.10 -15.31 -3.81
C THR A 159 -3.88 -16.62 -3.79
N GLY A 160 -5.02 -16.71 -4.48
CA GLY A 160 -5.81 -17.94 -4.62
C GLY A 160 -5.06 -19.08 -5.34
N SER A 161 -3.87 -18.84 -5.89
CA SER A 161 -2.98 -19.88 -6.43
C SER A 161 -2.14 -20.61 -5.35
N PHE A 162 -2.36 -20.34 -4.06
CA PHE A 162 -1.74 -21.08 -2.94
C PHE A 162 -2.56 -22.31 -2.48
N SER A 163 -3.73 -22.56 -3.09
CA SER A 163 -4.60 -23.72 -2.80
C SER A 163 -4.21 -24.96 -3.58
#